data_AF-A0AAU1API0-F1
#
_entry.id   AF-A0AAU1API0-F1
#
_cell.length_a   1.000
_cell.length_b   1.000
_cell.length_c   1.000
_cell.angle_alpha   90.00
_cell.angle_beta   90.00
_cell.angle_gamma   90.00
#
_symmetry.space_group_name_H-M   'P 1'
#
loop_
_entity.id
_entity.type
_entity.pdbx_description
1 polymer ?
#
loop_
_entity_poly.entity_id
_entity_poly.type
_entity_poly.pdbx_seq_one_letter_code
_entity_poly.pdbx_strand_id
1 'polypeptide(L)' 'MGMMVAARRIDATAIEVRYEFGFEDRFDRILTIDPSTLEAHVEDGDFNSAASAITAKIVSAWRSSGEFPPRMLFAS' A
#
# COMPACT_ATOMS: atom_id res chain seq x y z
N MET A 1 1.27 1.14 -22.60
CA MET A 1 0.83 2.11 -21.56
C MET A 1 0.77 1.36 -20.25
N GLY A 2 1.65 1.66 -19.30
CA GLY A 2 1.60 1.06 -17.96
C GLY A 2 0.56 1.79 -17.10
N MET A 3 -0.27 1.05 -16.36
CA MET A 3 -1.22 1.67 -15.43
C MET A 3 -0.46 2.13 -14.19
N MET A 4 -0.64 3.40 -13.81
CA MET A 4 -0.07 3.95 -12.58
C MET A 4 -1.00 3.67 -11.40
N VAL A 5 -0.47 3.01 -10.39
CA VAL A 5 -1.13 2.77 -9.10
C VAL A 5 -0.56 3.78 -8.10
N ALA A 6 -1.43 4.53 -7.46
CA ALA A 6 -1.07 5.40 -6.35
C ALA A 6 -1.57 4.78 -5.05
N ALA A 7 -0.76 4.88 -3.99
CA ALA A 7 -1.19 4.61 -2.63
C ALA A 7 -0.85 5.80 -1.74
N ARG A 8 -1.75 6.13 -0.81
CA ARG A 8 -1.59 7.16 0.18
C ARG A 8 -1.90 6.59 1.55
N ARG A 9 -1.04 6.88 2.52
CA ARG A 9 -1.25 6.47 3.90
C ARG A 9 -2.37 7.31 4.50
N ILE A 10 -3.45 6.66 4.92
CA ILE A 10 -4.58 7.32 5.61
C ILE A 10 -4.40 7.25 7.11
N ASP A 11 -3.88 6.14 7.61
CA ASP A 11 -3.72 5.88 9.02
C ASP A 11 -2.50 4.99 9.26
N ALA A 12 -1.83 5.20 10.38
CA ALA A 12 -0.63 4.46 10.74
C ALA A 12 -0.59 4.28 12.26
N THR A 13 -1.05 3.13 12.72
CA THR A 13 -0.96 2.73 14.12
C THR A 13 0.20 1.77 14.34
N ALA A 14 0.47 1.45 15.61
CA ALA A 14 1.44 0.41 15.96
C ALA A 14 0.97 -1.02 15.60
N ILE A 15 -0.32 -1.19 15.27
CA ILE A 15 -0.96 -2.50 15.06
C ILE A 15 -1.23 -2.74 13.57
N GLU A 16 -1.65 -1.69 12.86
CA GLU A 16 -1.94 -1.75 11.43
C GLU A 16 -1.68 -0.39 10.78
N VAL A 17 -1.26 -0.43 9.53
CA VAL A 17 -1.06 0.76 8.68
C VAL A 17 -2.03 0.66 7.52
N ARG A 18 -2.88 1.69 7.37
CA ARG A 18 -3.91 1.75 6.33
C ARG A 18 -3.47 2.69 5.21
N TYR A 19 -3.58 2.21 3.99
CA TYR A 19 -3.34 2.94 2.77
C TYR A 19 -4.59 2.93 1.91
N GLU A 20 -5.04 4.09 1.47
CA GLU A 20 -5.94 4.18 0.33
C GLU A 20 -5.11 3.99 -0.95
N PHE A 21 -5.53 3.15 -1.88
CA PHE A 21 -4.83 2.95 -3.15
C PHE A 21 -5.79 2.76 -4.30
N GLY A 22 -5.28 3.01 -5.51
CA GLY A 22 -5.93 2.60 -6.74
C GLY A 22 -5.29 3.17 -7.99
N PHE A 23 -6.00 3.02 -9.11
CA PHE A 23 -5.46 3.31 -10.43
C PHE A 23 -5.77 4.73 -10.86
N GLU A 24 -4.79 5.42 -11.44
CA GLU A 24 -4.96 6.76 -12.02
C GLU A 24 -5.67 7.75 -11.07
N ASP A 25 -5.30 7.71 -9.78
CA ASP A 25 -5.83 8.56 -8.69
C ASP A 25 -7.22 8.19 -8.15
N ARG A 26 -7.82 7.07 -8.61
CA ARG A 26 -9.03 6.52 -7.97
C ARG A 26 -8.67 5.71 -6.73
N PHE A 27 -8.53 6.38 -5.58
CA PHE A 27 -8.33 5.77 -4.27
C PHE A 27 -9.60 5.09 -3.75
N ASP A 28 -10.01 4.01 -4.42
CA ASP A 28 -11.27 3.31 -4.13
C ASP A 28 -11.07 2.09 -3.20
N ARG A 29 -9.83 1.68 -2.97
CA ARG A 29 -9.51 0.50 -2.16
C ARG A 29 -8.65 0.84 -0.96
N ILE A 30 -8.86 0.10 0.13
CA ILE A 30 -8.06 0.21 1.35
C ILE A 30 -7.15 -1.01 1.47
N LEU A 31 -5.85 -0.76 1.60
CA LEU A 31 -4.80 -1.72 1.90
C LEU A 31 -4.38 -1.54 3.36
N THR A 32 -4.61 -2.56 4.16
CA THR A 32 -4.11 -2.68 5.53
C THR A 32 -2.81 -3.49 5.53
N ILE A 33 -1.81 -3.03 6.27
CA ILE A 33 -0.54 -3.73 6.46
C ILE A 33 -0.28 -3.86 7.95
N ASP A 34 -0.10 -5.08 8.44
CA ASP A 34 0.37 -5.33 9.80
C ASP A 34 1.89 -5.07 9.84
N PRO A 35 2.38 -4.06 10.60
CA PRO A 35 3.81 -3.76 10.66
C PRO A 35 4.62 -4.81 11.44
N SER A 36 3.96 -5.68 12.23
CA SER A 36 4.60 -6.74 13.02
C SER A 36 4.84 -8.01 12.19
N THR A 37 3.86 -8.42 11.38
CA THR A 37 3.96 -9.61 10.51
C THR A 37 4.28 -9.28 9.05
N LEU A 38 4.12 -8.02 8.66
CA LEU A 38 4.20 -7.53 7.27
C LEU A 38 3.16 -8.16 6.35
N GLU A 39 2.08 -8.68 6.92
CA GLU A 39 0.93 -9.16 6.17
C GLU A 39 0.12 -7.98 5.64
N ALA A 40 -0.30 -8.08 4.39
CA ALA A 40 -1.07 -7.05 3.72
C ALA A 40 -2.40 -7.60 3.24
N HIS A 41 -3.46 -6.86 3.53
CA HIS A 41 -4.83 -7.22 3.24
C HIS A 41 -5.53 -6.07 2.54
N VAL A 42 -6.44 -6.37 1.62
CA VAL A 42 -7.28 -5.37 0.97
C VAL A 42 -8.69 -5.56 1.50
N GLU A 43 -9.33 -4.48 1.98
CA GLU A 43 -10.68 -4.58 2.56
C GLU A 43 -11.74 -5.00 1.52
N ASP A 44 -11.52 -4.68 0.24
CA ASP A 44 -12.34 -5.14 -0.89
C ASP A 44 -12.20 -6.65 -1.18
N GLY A 45 -11.26 -7.35 -0.53
CA GLY A 45 -10.97 -8.78 -0.74
C GLY A 45 -10.23 -9.11 -2.03
N ASP A 46 -10.21 -8.20 -3.01
CA ASP A 46 -9.51 -8.38 -4.29
C ASP A 46 -8.03 -7.95 -4.20
N PHE A 47 -7.19 -8.86 -3.72
CA PHE A 47 -5.74 -8.69 -3.71
C PHE A 47 -5.14 -8.98 -5.09
N ASN A 48 -5.17 -7.99 -5.97
CA ASN A 48 -4.62 -8.09 -7.33
C ASN A 48 -3.11 -7.77 -7.38
N SER A 49 -2.44 -7.99 -8.53
CA SER A 49 -1.01 -7.71 -8.75
C SER A 49 -0.61 -6.29 -8.38
N ALA A 50 -1.49 -5.30 -8.57
CA ALA A 50 -1.26 -3.92 -8.15
C ALA A 50 -1.10 -3.77 -6.63
N ALA A 51 -1.97 -4.43 -5.84
CA ALA A 51 -1.90 -4.44 -4.39
C ALA A 51 -0.61 -5.10 -3.90
N SER A 52 -0.23 -6.23 -4.51
CA SER A 52 1.03 -6.91 -4.20
C SER A 52 2.25 -6.02 -4.50
N ALA A 53 2.28 -5.38 -5.66
CA ALA A 53 3.41 -4.54 -6.07
C ALA A 53 3.58 -3.31 -5.17
N ILE A 54 2.48 -2.61 -4.84
CA ILE A 54 2.55 -1.43 -3.98
C ILE A 54 2.89 -1.82 -2.53
N THR A 55 2.35 -2.94 -2.04
CA THR A 55 2.71 -3.51 -0.74
C THR A 55 4.20 -3.78 -0.66
N ALA A 56 4.77 -4.49 -1.64
CA ALA A 56 6.19 -4.82 -1.66
C ALA A 56 7.06 -3.55 -1.65
N LYS A 57 6.65 -2.51 -2.39
CA LYS A 57 7.32 -1.21 -2.36
C LYS A 57 7.24 -0.54 -0.99
N ILE A 58 6.06 -0.50 -0.37
CA ILE A 58 5.83 0.10 0.95
C ILE A 58 6.70 -0.61 2.00
N VAL A 59 6.65 -1.94 2.05
CA VAL A 59 7.45 -2.75 2.97
C VAL A 59 8.94 -2.54 2.72
N SER A 60 9.38 -2.49 1.46
CA SER A 60 10.79 -2.21 1.14
C SER A 60 11.22 -0.82 1.60
N ALA A 61 10.39 0.20 1.44
CA ALA A 61 10.68 1.56 1.91
C ALA A 61 10.73 1.63 3.44
N TRP A 62 9.81 0.96 4.12
CA TRP A 62 9.79 0.84 5.58
C TRP A 62 11.04 0.12 6.10
N ARG A 63 11.46 -1.00 5.49
CA ARG A 63 12.71 -1.68 5.86
C ARG A 63 13.96 -0.82 5.64
N SER A 64 13.92 0.12 4.70
CA SER A 64 15.05 0.99 4.39
C SER A 64 15.09 2.26 5.25
N SER A 65 13.93 2.87 5.54
CA SER A 65 13.83 4.16 6.23
C SER A 65 13.39 4.03 7.69
N GLY A 66 12.86 2.87 8.11
CA GLY A 66 12.25 2.63 9.42
C GLY A 66 10.82 3.17 9.55
N GLU A 67 10.33 3.91 8.56
CA GLU A 67 9.02 4.54 8.57
C GLU A 67 8.21 4.26 7.31
N PHE A 68 6.90 4.15 7.50
CA PHE A 68 5.93 3.91 6.43
C PHE A 68 5.75 5.18 5.59
N PRO A 69 6.03 5.15 4.28
CA PRO A 69 5.97 6.36 3.46
C PRO A 69 4.54 6.94 3.38
N PRO A 70 4.37 8.27 3.41
CA PRO A 70 3.04 8.89 3.36
C PRO A 70 2.34 8.73 2.00
N ARG A 71 3.10 8.61 0.90
CA ARG A 71 2.59 8.39 -0.46
C ARG A 71 3.56 7.52 -1.25
N MET A 72 3.01 6.62 -2.07
CA MET A 72 3.74 5.74 -2.97
C MET A 72 3.10 5.76 -4.36
N LEU A 73 3.94 5.74 -5.38
CA LEU A 73 3.54 5.65 -6.77
C LEU A 73 4.23 4.43 -7.38
N PHE A 74 3.45 3.61 -8.07
CA PHE A 74 3.94 2.42 -8.75
C PHE A 74 3.46 2.44 -10.19
N ALA A 75 4.38 2.32 -11.15
CA ALA A 75 4.06 2.11 -12.55
C ALA A 75 4.26 0.61 -12.84
N SER A 76 3.19 -0.08 -13.24
CA SER A 76 3.25 -1.48 -13.67
C SER A 76 3.48 -1.63 -15.16
#